data_AF-A0A1Q5GH18-F1
#
_entry.id   AF-A0A1Q5GH18-F1
#
_cell.length_a   1.000
_cell.length_b   1.000
_cell.length_c   1.000
_cell.angle_alpha   90.00
_cell.angle_beta   90.00
_cell.angle_gamma   90.00
#
_symmetry.space_group_name_H-M   'P 1'
#
loop_
_entity.id
_entity.type
_entity.pdbx_description
1 polymer ?
#
loop_
_entity_poly.entity_id
_entity_poly.type
_entity_poly.pdbx_seq_one_letter_code
_entity_poly.pdbx_strand_id
1 'polypeptide(L)'
;MRPRPGPDDLRRTFEAVPPRTSQGDEPFADSWWGRAWVDALESLSMDEARLARGRTYADSGKVAAITVTPGRVVAYVHGSRPRPYRTELRLRVLTEPDWDTFLDAVAARPGHLAALLDKEMPHSLVDAATEAGVVLLPAPDDLDPGCTCPDRGRPCKHVSALCYQMARLLDTDPFILLLLRGRGERELLEELGHRNAAHEARERPCAATTPSVSAREALADRPLPPLPAPLPLPPHPGQPPAYPGLPGARDPLALDHLATDAAARAHTLLITGVDPLARLTPWQDAVRLAASRPTAGLTATTRALYRELAYATGRTPTDLARAVAAWRQGGAEGLAVLETPWDPPAGPFDRARPALAAADFPRFHPWRNRLTHPDGTLQLRFGHDGRWYGYESEPGEDDWWPRATPDTDPVGTLMGLGGG
;
A
#
# COMPACT_ATOMS: atom_id res chain seq x y z
N MET A 1 13.46 -25.54 5.39
CA MET A 1 13.57 -25.16 3.96
C MET A 1 13.37 -23.65 3.91
N ARG A 2 14.45 -22.86 3.81
CA ARG A 2 14.37 -21.39 3.79
C ARG A 2 13.61 -20.96 2.52
N PRO A 3 12.59 -20.09 2.60
CA PRO A 3 11.94 -19.56 1.40
C PRO A 3 12.99 -18.86 0.54
N ARG A 4 13.05 -19.19 -0.75
CA ARG A 4 13.91 -18.44 -1.68
C ARG A 4 13.33 -17.03 -1.85
N PRO A 5 14.15 -15.97 -1.83
CA PRO A 5 13.68 -14.64 -2.17
C PRO A 5 13.04 -14.65 -3.56
N GLY A 6 11.83 -14.09 -3.67
CA GLY A 6 11.16 -13.92 -4.95
C GLY A 6 11.94 -13.00 -5.89
N PRO A 7 11.73 -13.10 -7.21
CA PRO A 7 12.50 -12.37 -8.22
C PRO A 7 12.47 -10.83 -8.09
N ASP A 8 11.45 -10.26 -7.43
CA ASP A 8 11.30 -8.80 -7.27
C ASP A 8 12.01 -8.21 -6.04
N ASP A 9 12.40 -9.01 -5.04
CA ASP A 9 13.04 -8.50 -3.80
C ASP A 9 14.53 -8.17 -4.01
N LEU A 10 15.15 -8.79 -5.02
CA LEU A 10 16.58 -8.62 -5.35
C LEU A 10 16.83 -7.59 -6.47
N ARG A 11 15.79 -6.86 -6.90
CA ARG A 11 15.91 -5.84 -7.94
C ARG A 11 14.97 -4.68 -7.68
N ARG A 12 15.52 -3.47 -7.51
CA ARG A 12 14.74 -2.23 -7.42
C ARG A 12 15.14 -1.27 -8.52
N THR A 13 14.16 -0.70 -9.21
CA THR A 13 14.37 0.36 -10.22
C THR A 13 13.75 1.65 -9.71
N PHE A 14 14.55 2.70 -9.64
CA PHE A 14 14.15 4.04 -9.21
C PHE A 14 14.07 4.93 -10.44
N GLU A 15 13.03 5.75 -10.52
CA GLU A 15 12.90 6.73 -11.60
C GLU A 15 14.04 7.77 -11.55
N ALA A 16 14.23 8.47 -12.67
CA ALA A 16 15.24 9.51 -12.75
C ALA A 16 14.93 10.61 -11.71
N VAL A 17 15.87 10.83 -10.80
CA VAL A 17 15.71 11.82 -9.74
C VAL A 17 15.80 13.23 -10.36
N PRO A 18 14.85 14.13 -10.06
CA PRO A 18 14.75 15.43 -10.71
C PRO A 18 15.97 16.33 -10.42
N PRO A 19 16.24 17.32 -11.29
CA PRO A 19 17.30 18.28 -11.09
C PRO A 19 17.14 19.05 -9.77
N ARG A 20 18.26 19.41 -9.14
CA ARG A 20 18.32 20.22 -7.93
C ARG A 20 19.25 21.41 -8.16
N THR A 21 18.90 22.56 -7.58
CA THR A 21 19.83 23.68 -7.39
C THR A 21 20.54 23.51 -6.06
N SER A 22 21.79 23.07 -6.08
CA SER A 22 22.66 22.96 -4.90
C SER A 22 23.59 24.18 -4.84
N GLN A 23 23.85 24.73 -3.66
CA GLN A 23 24.98 25.65 -3.49
C GLN A 23 26.29 24.84 -3.43
N GLY A 24 27.42 25.45 -3.84
CA GLY A 24 28.69 24.74 -4.04
C GLY A 24 29.20 23.97 -2.80
N ASP A 25 28.87 24.45 -1.60
CA ASP A 25 29.39 23.93 -0.33
C ASP A 25 28.39 23.05 0.45
N GLU A 26 27.17 22.83 -0.06
CA GLU A 26 26.21 21.97 0.63
C GLU A 26 26.63 20.48 0.56
N PRO A 27 26.41 19.67 1.60
CA PRO A 27 26.55 18.21 1.49
C PRO A 27 25.68 17.65 0.36
N PHE A 28 26.14 16.60 -0.32
CA PHE A 28 25.30 15.95 -1.35
C PHE A 28 24.21 15.07 -0.73
N ALA A 29 24.45 14.57 0.49
CA ALA A 29 23.56 13.69 1.23
C ALA A 29 23.23 14.24 2.62
N ASP A 30 21.97 14.07 3.01
CA ASP A 30 21.41 14.59 4.27
C ASP A 30 21.62 13.62 5.44
N SER A 31 21.61 12.32 5.17
CA SER A 31 21.89 11.31 6.17
C SER A 31 23.39 11.11 6.37
N TRP A 32 23.79 10.63 7.55
CA TRP A 32 25.21 10.36 7.82
C TRP A 32 25.73 9.15 7.03
N TRP A 33 24.88 8.16 6.73
CA TRP A 33 25.25 7.00 5.90
C TRP A 33 25.34 7.35 4.41
N GLY A 34 24.48 8.26 3.93
CA GLY A 34 24.58 8.86 2.60
C GLY A 34 25.87 9.68 2.47
N ARG A 35 26.26 10.44 3.51
CA ARG A 35 27.55 11.13 3.55
C ARG A 35 28.72 10.16 3.53
N ALA A 36 28.72 9.11 4.36
CA ALA A 36 29.77 8.09 4.34
C ALA A 36 29.92 7.42 2.97
N TRP A 37 28.82 7.22 2.24
CA TRP A 37 28.86 6.75 0.85
C TRP A 37 29.53 7.75 -0.10
N VAL A 38 29.21 9.05 0.04
CA VAL A 38 29.86 10.11 -0.74
C VAL A 38 31.35 10.19 -0.40
N ASP A 39 31.72 10.11 0.88
CA ASP A 39 33.11 10.13 1.32
C ASP A 39 33.91 8.97 0.72
N ALA A 40 33.31 7.76 0.66
CA ALA A 40 33.92 6.60 0.00
C ALA A 40 34.15 6.83 -1.50
N LEU A 41 33.20 7.49 -2.18
CA LEU A 41 33.34 7.89 -3.58
C LEU A 41 34.44 8.93 -3.79
N GLU A 42 34.44 9.99 -3.00
CA GLU A 42 35.37 11.12 -3.18
C GLU A 42 36.80 10.69 -2.88
N SER A 43 36.98 9.79 -1.91
CA SER A 43 38.26 9.17 -1.58
C SER A 43 38.83 8.28 -2.69
N LEU A 44 38.03 7.82 -3.66
CA LEU A 44 38.53 7.08 -4.82
C LEU A 44 39.30 7.95 -5.82
N SER A 45 39.12 9.28 -5.79
CA SER A 45 39.66 10.16 -6.82
C SER A 45 40.33 11.40 -6.25
N MET A 46 41.60 11.59 -6.59
CA MET A 46 42.33 12.84 -6.30
C MET A 46 42.01 13.97 -7.30
N ASP A 47 41.12 13.74 -8.28
CA ASP A 47 40.73 14.74 -9.30
C ASP A 47 39.43 15.43 -8.90
N GLU A 48 39.55 16.43 -8.02
CA GLU A 48 38.43 17.23 -7.51
C GLU A 48 37.61 17.87 -8.65
N ALA A 49 38.27 18.34 -9.71
CA ALA A 49 37.59 18.93 -10.86
C ALA A 49 36.70 17.91 -11.58
N ARG A 50 37.09 16.64 -11.62
CA ARG A 50 36.27 15.56 -12.17
C ARG A 50 35.09 15.22 -11.27
N LEU A 51 35.30 15.17 -9.95
CA LEU A 51 34.24 14.98 -8.97
C LEU A 51 33.19 16.11 -9.05
N ALA A 52 33.63 17.37 -9.11
CA ALA A 52 32.77 18.54 -9.29
C ALA A 52 31.92 18.44 -10.56
N ARG A 53 32.49 18.03 -11.70
CA ARG A 53 31.71 17.80 -12.93
C ARG A 53 30.69 16.67 -12.77
N GLY A 54 31.05 15.61 -12.06
CA GLY A 54 30.12 14.51 -11.76
C GLY A 54 28.95 14.96 -10.90
N ARG A 55 29.23 15.78 -9.89
CA ARG A 55 28.23 16.42 -9.04
C ARG A 55 27.26 17.28 -9.85
N THR A 56 27.78 18.13 -10.74
CA THR A 56 26.94 18.93 -11.66
C THR A 56 26.03 18.06 -12.54
N TYR A 57 26.50 16.89 -12.99
CA TYR A 57 25.70 15.97 -13.79
C TYR A 57 24.57 15.32 -12.97
N ALA A 58 24.84 14.98 -11.71
CA ALA A 58 23.83 14.49 -10.77
C ALA A 58 22.76 15.56 -10.54
N ASP A 59 23.17 16.79 -10.21
CA ASP A 59 22.28 17.92 -9.92
C ASP A 59 21.47 18.38 -11.13
N SER A 60 21.99 18.24 -12.36
CA SER A 60 21.28 18.63 -13.58
C SER A 60 20.34 17.54 -14.14
N GLY A 61 20.05 16.48 -13.37
CA GLY A 61 19.12 15.42 -13.76
C GLY A 61 19.59 14.61 -14.98
N LYS A 62 20.91 14.46 -15.17
CA LYS A 62 21.46 13.72 -16.32
C LYS A 62 21.46 12.20 -16.12
N VAL A 63 21.27 11.74 -14.89
CA VAL A 63 21.18 10.32 -14.54
C VAL A 63 19.75 9.85 -14.76
N ALA A 64 19.55 8.87 -15.65
CA ALA A 64 18.26 8.24 -15.89
C ALA A 64 17.88 7.30 -14.73
N ALA A 65 16.84 6.50 -14.92
CA ALA A 65 16.42 5.50 -13.94
C ALA A 65 17.59 4.62 -13.45
N ILE A 66 17.67 4.41 -12.15
CA ILE A 66 18.73 3.66 -11.47
C ILE A 66 18.18 2.28 -11.11
N THR A 67 18.87 1.22 -11.53
CA THR A 67 18.56 -0.15 -11.12
C THR A 67 19.59 -0.64 -10.12
N VAL A 68 19.12 -1.12 -8.96
CA VAL A 68 19.94 -1.70 -7.89
C VAL A 68 19.64 -3.19 -7.79
N THR A 69 20.69 -4.00 -7.76
CA THR A 69 20.69 -5.44 -7.50
C THR A 69 21.84 -5.78 -6.54
N PRO A 70 21.87 -6.96 -5.90
CA PRO A 70 23.02 -7.43 -5.14
C PRO A 70 24.37 -7.15 -5.82
N GLY A 71 25.20 -6.36 -5.14
CA GLY A 71 26.55 -5.99 -5.55
C GLY A 71 26.66 -5.06 -6.75
N ARG A 72 25.55 -4.51 -7.26
CA ARG A 72 25.57 -3.78 -8.53
C ARG A 72 24.49 -2.70 -8.66
N VAL A 73 24.92 -1.52 -9.06
CA VAL A 73 24.07 -0.37 -9.44
C VAL A 73 24.30 -0.03 -10.91
N VAL A 74 23.24 0.19 -11.67
CA VAL A 74 23.31 0.59 -13.09
C VAL A 74 22.41 1.78 -13.37
N ALA A 75 22.91 2.71 -14.17
CA ALA A 75 22.10 3.76 -14.78
C ALA A 75 22.67 4.16 -16.15
N TYR A 76 21.84 4.84 -16.93
CA TYR A 76 22.30 5.56 -18.12
C TYR A 76 22.49 7.04 -17.78
N VAL A 77 23.64 7.61 -18.16
CA VAL A 77 23.96 9.02 -17.89
C VAL A 77 24.11 9.78 -19.20
N HIS A 78 23.31 10.83 -19.35
CA HIS A 78 23.36 11.73 -20.50
C HIS A 78 24.62 12.57 -20.45
N GLY A 79 25.37 12.62 -21.55
CA GLY A 79 26.57 13.42 -21.66
C GLY A 79 26.61 14.20 -22.97
N SER A 80 27.81 14.37 -23.52
CA SER A 80 28.02 15.14 -24.76
C SER A 80 27.55 14.42 -26.03
N ARG A 81 27.35 13.09 -25.99
CA ARG A 81 26.90 12.30 -27.13
C ARG A 81 25.38 12.12 -27.10
N PRO A 82 24.71 11.98 -28.27
CA PRO A 82 23.27 11.71 -28.32
C PRO A 82 22.87 10.42 -27.59
N ARG A 83 23.71 9.38 -27.66
CA ARG A 83 23.48 8.12 -26.94
C ARG A 83 24.04 8.23 -25.50
N PRO A 84 23.22 7.99 -24.46
CA PRO A 84 23.67 7.99 -23.06
C PRO A 84 24.75 6.94 -22.79
N TYR A 85 25.63 7.23 -21.83
CA TYR A 85 26.66 6.28 -21.39
C TYR A 85 26.08 5.30 -20.37
N ARG A 86 26.41 4.01 -20.50
CA ARG A 86 26.04 3.00 -19.50
C ARG A 86 27.05 3.09 -18.37
N THR A 87 26.56 3.45 -17.19
CA THR A 87 27.33 3.49 -15.95
C THR A 87 26.97 2.31 -15.07
N GLU A 88 27.98 1.77 -14.41
CA GLU A 88 27.87 0.64 -13.50
C GLU A 88 28.77 0.92 -12.30
N LEU A 89 28.25 0.67 -11.11
CA LEU A 89 29.04 0.67 -9.89
C LEU A 89 28.86 -0.70 -9.23
N ARG A 90 29.96 -1.38 -8.95
CA ARG A 90 29.92 -2.64 -8.21
C ARG A 90 30.39 -2.41 -6.79
N LEU A 91 29.74 -3.13 -5.88
CA LEU A 91 30.08 -3.18 -4.47
C LEU A 91 30.19 -4.65 -4.06
N ARG A 92 31.13 -4.97 -3.17
CA ARG A 92 31.24 -6.31 -2.60
C ARG A 92 29.99 -6.65 -1.76
N VAL A 93 29.35 -7.77 -2.08
CA VAL A 93 28.27 -8.33 -1.25
C VAL A 93 28.85 -8.96 0.02
N LEU A 94 28.09 -8.90 1.11
CA LEU A 94 28.42 -9.61 2.35
C LEU A 94 28.27 -11.11 2.14
N THR A 95 29.11 -11.89 2.82
CA THR A 95 29.01 -13.35 2.82
C THR A 95 27.82 -13.80 3.69
N GLU A 96 27.37 -15.05 3.54
CA GLU A 96 26.32 -15.60 4.40
C GLU A 96 26.68 -15.49 5.91
N PRO A 97 27.92 -15.81 6.36
CA PRO A 97 28.34 -15.59 7.75
C PRO A 97 28.32 -14.12 8.19
N ASP A 98 28.69 -13.19 7.31
CA ASP A 98 28.64 -11.75 7.62
C ASP A 98 27.19 -11.28 7.77
N TRP A 99 26.28 -11.79 6.93
CA TRP A 99 24.85 -11.55 7.05
C TRP A 99 24.30 -12.11 8.36
N ASP A 100 24.66 -13.34 8.73
CA ASP A 100 24.24 -13.91 10.01
C ASP A 100 24.74 -13.06 11.18
N THR A 101 25.99 -12.63 11.15
CA THR A 101 26.58 -11.76 12.18
C THR A 101 25.87 -10.40 12.27
N PHE A 102 25.60 -9.77 11.12
CA PHE A 102 24.90 -8.48 11.07
C PHE A 102 23.48 -8.59 11.63
N LEU A 103 22.73 -9.62 11.24
CA LEU A 103 21.35 -9.84 11.68
C LEU A 103 21.28 -10.13 13.18
N ASP A 104 22.29 -10.81 13.75
CA ASP A 104 22.39 -11.00 15.20
C ASP A 104 22.67 -9.68 15.93
N ALA A 105 23.52 -8.81 15.39
CA ALA A 105 23.77 -7.47 15.94
C ALA A 105 22.54 -6.55 15.90
N VAL A 106 21.71 -6.68 14.86
CA VAL A 106 20.41 -5.99 14.78
C VAL A 106 19.44 -6.55 15.82
N ALA A 107 19.34 -7.88 15.91
CA ALA A 107 18.38 -8.56 16.79
C ALA A 107 18.71 -8.41 18.28
N ALA A 108 19.99 -8.26 18.63
CA ALA A 108 20.44 -8.09 20.02
C ALA A 108 19.91 -6.82 20.69
N ARG A 109 19.43 -5.83 19.93
CA ARG A 109 18.91 -4.56 20.47
C ARG A 109 17.61 -4.18 19.74
N PRO A 110 16.43 -4.25 20.39
CA PRO A 110 15.15 -3.93 19.75
C PRO A 110 15.10 -2.55 19.06
N GLY A 111 15.83 -1.56 19.61
CA GLY A 111 15.93 -0.22 19.02
C GLY A 111 16.62 -0.18 17.64
N HIS A 112 17.49 -1.15 17.32
CA HIS A 112 18.13 -1.23 16.00
C HIS A 112 17.12 -1.64 14.91
N LEU A 113 16.28 -2.64 15.19
CA LEU A 113 15.22 -3.03 14.26
C LEU A 113 14.20 -1.89 14.09
N ALA A 114 13.76 -1.28 15.20
CA ALA A 114 12.80 -0.18 15.14
C ALA A 114 13.30 0.97 14.24
N ALA A 115 14.56 1.39 14.42
CA ALA A 115 15.17 2.43 13.60
C ALA A 115 15.24 2.04 12.11
N LEU A 116 15.62 0.79 11.79
CA LEU A 116 15.62 0.32 10.40
C LEU A 116 14.21 0.36 9.80
N LEU A 117 13.18 -0.06 10.55
CA LEU A 117 11.78 0.02 10.10
C LEU A 117 11.33 1.47 9.83
N ASP A 118 11.83 2.41 10.63
CA ASP A 118 11.63 3.87 10.44
C ASP A 118 12.53 4.47 9.33
N LYS A 119 13.24 3.61 8.58
CA LYS A 119 14.17 3.99 7.51
C LYS A 119 15.36 4.83 7.97
N GLU A 120 15.77 4.63 9.22
CA GLU A 120 16.97 5.20 9.80
C GLU A 120 18.08 4.15 9.96
N MET A 121 19.34 4.59 9.86
CA MET A 121 20.50 3.76 10.17
C MET A 121 21.25 4.36 11.36
N PRO A 122 21.05 3.85 12.60
CA PRO A 122 21.76 4.37 13.77
C PRO A 122 23.26 4.14 13.70
N HIS A 123 24.08 5.06 14.20
CA HIS A 123 25.53 4.84 14.34
C HIS A 123 25.80 3.58 15.18
N SER A 124 25.07 3.39 16.28
CA SER A 124 25.18 2.23 17.16
C SER A 124 24.96 0.88 16.45
N LEU A 125 24.16 0.84 15.38
CA LEU A 125 23.95 -0.36 14.58
C LEU A 125 25.23 -0.69 13.80
N VAL A 126 25.79 0.31 13.13
CA VAL A 126 26.98 0.16 12.29
C VAL A 126 28.22 -0.08 13.14
N ASP A 127 28.32 0.55 14.30
CA ASP A 127 29.37 0.31 15.28
C ASP A 127 29.31 -1.15 15.78
N ALA A 128 28.13 -1.64 16.17
CA ALA A 128 27.94 -3.02 16.60
C ALA A 128 28.25 -4.04 15.49
N ALA A 129 27.84 -3.75 14.25
CA ALA A 129 28.19 -4.57 13.10
C ALA A 129 29.71 -4.60 12.87
N THR A 130 30.37 -3.44 12.97
CA THR A 130 31.81 -3.30 12.78
C THR A 130 32.60 -4.01 13.87
N GLU A 131 32.20 -3.89 15.14
CA GLU A 131 32.77 -4.64 16.26
C GLU A 131 32.63 -6.15 16.07
N ALA A 132 31.55 -6.59 15.44
CA ALA A 132 31.32 -7.99 15.08
C ALA A 132 32.05 -8.42 13.78
N GLY A 133 32.83 -7.53 13.15
CA GLY A 133 33.64 -7.81 11.96
C GLY A 133 32.92 -7.58 10.63
N VAL A 134 31.72 -7.00 10.64
CA VAL A 134 30.93 -6.72 9.43
C VAL A 134 31.00 -5.24 9.07
N VAL A 135 31.67 -4.94 7.95
CA VAL A 135 31.78 -3.57 7.43
C VAL A 135 30.61 -3.29 6.48
N LEU A 136 29.58 -2.60 6.99
CA LEU A 136 28.35 -2.33 6.24
C LEU A 136 28.51 -1.22 5.20
N LEU A 137 29.05 -0.06 5.59
CA LEU A 137 29.30 1.06 4.68
C LEU A 137 30.53 0.78 3.81
N PRO A 138 30.55 1.21 2.54
CA PRO A 138 31.69 0.93 1.67
C PRO A 138 32.93 1.70 2.10
N ALA A 139 34.08 1.03 2.07
CA ALA A 139 35.36 1.71 1.98
C ALA A 139 35.63 2.17 0.53
N PRO A 140 36.58 3.08 0.27
CA PRO A 140 36.90 3.51 -1.09
C PRO A 140 37.22 2.32 -2.01
N ASP A 141 38.05 1.38 -1.54
CA ASP A 141 38.46 0.21 -2.31
C ASP A 141 37.34 -0.84 -2.55
N ASP A 142 36.19 -0.69 -1.90
CA ASP A 142 35.02 -1.56 -2.12
C ASP A 142 34.23 -1.17 -3.38
N LEU A 143 34.40 0.07 -3.86
CA LEU A 143 33.67 0.63 -4.98
C LEU A 143 34.44 0.39 -6.29
N ASP A 144 33.86 -0.40 -7.20
CA ASP A 144 34.40 -0.64 -8.55
C ASP A 144 33.56 0.09 -9.63
N PRO A 145 34.00 1.28 -10.07
CA PRO A 145 33.30 2.07 -11.07
C PRO A 145 33.60 1.59 -12.51
N GLY A 146 32.54 1.45 -13.32
CA GLY A 146 32.60 1.09 -14.74
C GLY A 146 31.73 2.02 -15.62
N CYS A 147 32.26 2.43 -16.77
CA CYS A 147 31.53 3.28 -17.71
C CYS A 147 31.90 3.00 -19.16
N THR A 148 30.95 3.16 -20.07
CA THR A 148 31.19 3.06 -21.52
C THR A 148 31.76 4.35 -22.15
N CYS A 149 32.09 5.36 -21.35
CA CYS A 149 32.68 6.59 -21.86
C CYS A 149 34.18 6.41 -22.17
N PRO A 150 34.77 7.20 -23.09
CA PRO A 150 36.19 7.11 -23.43
C PRO A 150 37.13 7.71 -22.37
N ASP A 151 36.58 8.29 -21.29
CA ASP A 151 37.35 8.84 -20.18
C ASP A 151 38.03 7.71 -19.39
N ARG A 152 39.36 7.81 -19.21
CA ARG A 152 40.17 6.84 -18.47
C ARG A 152 40.23 7.13 -16.97
N GLY A 153 39.58 8.19 -16.51
CA GLY A 153 39.44 8.51 -15.10
C GLY A 153 38.65 7.46 -14.32
N ARG A 154 39.10 7.12 -13.10
CA ARG A 154 38.44 6.18 -12.19
C ARG A 154 38.14 6.88 -10.85
N PRO A 155 36.86 7.19 -10.53
CA PRO A 155 35.69 7.15 -11.42
C PRO A 155 35.73 8.26 -12.47
N CYS A 156 35.04 8.06 -13.59
CA CYS A 156 34.77 9.12 -14.55
C CYS A 156 33.60 9.99 -14.06
N LYS A 157 33.42 11.20 -14.62
CA LYS A 157 32.33 12.11 -14.21
C LYS A 157 30.92 11.46 -14.26
N HIS A 158 30.70 10.52 -15.19
CA HIS A 158 29.39 9.86 -15.32
C HIS A 158 29.14 8.86 -14.17
N VAL A 159 30.16 8.10 -13.75
CA VAL A 159 30.01 7.19 -12.61
C VAL A 159 29.96 7.97 -11.31
N SER A 160 30.75 9.04 -11.16
CA SER A 160 30.59 9.98 -10.04
C SER A 160 29.15 10.50 -9.94
N ALA A 161 28.53 10.89 -11.07
CA ALA A 161 27.13 11.32 -11.08
C ALA A 161 26.15 10.23 -10.61
N LEU A 162 26.37 8.97 -11.02
CA LEU A 162 25.60 7.83 -10.51
C LEU A 162 25.78 7.67 -8.99
N CYS A 163 27.02 7.71 -8.50
CA CYS A 163 27.31 7.54 -7.08
C CYS A 163 26.71 8.64 -6.21
N TYR A 164 26.75 9.90 -6.68
CA TYR A 164 26.07 11.01 -6.01
C TYR A 164 24.56 10.78 -5.95
N GLN A 165 23.91 10.42 -7.06
CA GLN A 165 22.46 10.14 -7.03
C GLN A 165 22.11 8.92 -6.17
N MET A 166 23.00 7.94 -6.09
CA MET A 166 22.83 6.81 -5.18
C MET A 166 22.81 7.27 -3.72
N ALA A 167 23.64 8.26 -3.32
CA ALA A 167 23.63 8.80 -1.96
C ALA A 167 22.25 9.34 -1.57
N ARG A 168 21.56 10.00 -2.50
CA ARG A 168 20.19 10.50 -2.27
C ARG A 168 19.15 9.39 -2.17
N LEU A 169 19.32 8.30 -2.93
CA LEU A 169 18.47 7.12 -2.75
C LEU A 169 18.71 6.52 -1.35
N LEU A 170 19.97 6.44 -0.92
CA LEU A 170 20.31 5.98 0.43
C LEU A 170 19.70 6.86 1.52
N ASP A 171 19.68 8.18 1.36
CA ASP A 171 19.03 9.11 2.31
C ASP A 171 17.55 8.78 2.52
N THR A 172 16.86 8.30 1.48
CA THR A 172 15.43 7.95 1.57
C THR A 172 15.16 6.57 2.13
N ASP A 173 16.08 5.61 1.94
CA ASP A 173 15.85 4.22 2.31
C ASP A 173 17.17 3.45 2.50
N PRO A 174 17.60 3.17 3.74
CA PRO A 174 18.84 2.44 4.02
C PRO A 174 18.78 0.97 3.57
N PHE A 175 17.60 0.39 3.31
CA PHE A 175 17.51 -0.97 2.77
C PHE A 175 18.08 -1.09 1.36
N ILE A 176 18.25 0.03 0.65
CA ILE A 176 18.92 0.02 -0.65
C ILE A 176 20.41 -0.36 -0.48
N LEU A 177 21.06 0.05 0.62
CA LEU A 177 22.42 -0.41 0.94
C LEU A 177 22.43 -1.90 1.27
N LEU A 178 21.45 -2.39 2.04
CA LEU A 178 21.32 -3.80 2.40
C LEU A 178 21.09 -4.68 1.16
N LEU A 179 20.26 -4.21 0.23
CA LEU A 179 20.07 -4.83 -1.08
C LEU A 179 21.38 -4.87 -1.86
N LEU A 180 22.12 -3.76 -1.89
CA LEU A 180 23.40 -3.70 -2.57
C LEU A 180 24.44 -4.62 -1.90
N ARG A 181 24.36 -4.84 -0.58
CA ARG A 181 25.17 -5.79 0.18
C ARG A 181 24.68 -7.25 0.06
N GLY A 182 23.53 -7.49 -0.55
CA GLY A 182 23.13 -8.82 -1.01
C GLY A 182 21.78 -9.35 -0.54
N ARG A 183 21.04 -8.64 0.33
CA ARG A 183 19.74 -9.10 0.86
C ARG A 183 18.61 -8.15 0.52
N GLY A 184 17.52 -8.71 0.00
CA GLY A 184 16.28 -7.99 -0.22
C GLY A 184 15.61 -7.59 1.10
N GLU A 185 14.76 -6.58 1.05
CA GLU A 185 14.09 -6.02 2.24
C GLU A 185 13.16 -7.04 2.89
N ARG A 186 12.39 -7.78 2.09
CA ARG A 186 11.42 -8.75 2.62
C ARG A 186 12.15 -9.92 3.28
N GLU A 187 13.14 -10.49 2.61
CA GLU A 187 13.97 -11.57 3.17
C GLU A 187 14.62 -11.16 4.51
N LEU A 188 15.15 -9.93 4.56
CA LEU A 188 15.81 -9.40 5.74
C LEU A 188 14.85 -9.20 6.91
N LEU A 189 13.67 -8.63 6.66
CA LEU A 189 12.64 -8.42 7.69
C LEU A 189 12.06 -9.73 8.22
N GLU A 190 11.86 -10.73 7.37
CA GLU A 190 11.41 -12.07 7.77
C GLU A 190 12.42 -12.74 8.73
N GLU A 191 13.71 -12.69 8.39
CA GLU A 191 14.76 -13.29 9.21
C GLU A 191 14.96 -12.55 10.55
N LEU A 192 14.90 -11.21 10.55
CA LEU A 192 14.94 -10.41 11.78
C LEU A 192 13.74 -10.70 12.69
N GLY A 193 12.54 -10.88 12.10
CA GLY A 193 11.35 -11.27 12.84
C GLY A 193 11.52 -12.61 13.57
N HIS A 194 12.09 -13.61 12.89
CA HIS A 194 12.38 -14.91 13.51
C HIS A 194 13.41 -14.81 14.64
N ARG A 195 14.49 -14.05 14.45
CA ARG A 195 15.55 -13.89 15.47
C ARG A 195 15.06 -13.14 16.70
N ASN A 196 14.27 -12.08 16.52
CA ASN A 196 13.68 -11.37 17.63
C ASN A 196 12.70 -12.23 18.42
N ALA A 197 11.84 -13.00 17.76
CA ALA A 197 10.96 -13.95 18.45
C ALA A 197 11.75 -14.99 19.26
N ALA A 198 12.89 -15.46 18.73
CA ALA A 198 13.77 -16.36 19.46
C ALA A 198 14.48 -15.67 20.64
N HIS A 199 14.86 -14.40 20.50
CA HIS A 199 15.46 -13.60 21.57
C HIS A 199 14.44 -13.35 22.69
N GLU A 200 13.23 -12.92 22.36
CA GLU A 200 12.13 -12.75 23.33
C GLU A 200 11.81 -14.06 24.06
N ALA A 201 11.86 -15.21 23.37
CA ALA A 201 11.66 -16.52 23.99
C ALA A 201 12.79 -16.88 24.97
N ARG A 202 14.03 -16.46 24.72
CA ARG A 202 15.21 -16.68 25.58
C ARG A 202 15.28 -15.69 26.75
N GLU A 203 14.89 -14.44 26.52
CA GLU A 203 14.90 -13.36 27.52
C GLU A 203 13.68 -13.39 28.44
N ARG A 204 12.68 -14.23 28.18
CA ARG A 204 11.68 -14.57 29.20
C ARG A 204 12.42 -15.07 30.44
N PRO A 205 12.43 -14.31 31.54
CA PRO A 205 13.07 -14.77 32.75
C PRO A 205 12.43 -16.09 33.16
N CYS A 206 13.23 -17.06 33.62
CA CYS A 206 12.71 -18.02 34.58
C CYS A 206 12.05 -17.18 35.67
N ALA A 207 10.75 -17.43 35.92
CA ALA A 207 9.92 -16.61 36.79
C ALA A 207 10.71 -16.15 38.02
N ALA A 208 10.68 -14.85 38.31
CA ALA A 208 11.33 -14.30 39.49
C ALA A 208 11.01 -15.20 40.70
N THR A 209 12.04 -15.57 41.47
CA THR A 209 11.96 -16.36 42.71
C THR A 209 11.28 -15.60 43.85
N THR A 210 10.32 -14.74 43.53
CA THR A 210 9.28 -14.35 44.48
C THR A 210 8.42 -15.60 44.71
N PRO A 211 8.08 -15.95 45.97
CA PRO A 211 7.06 -16.95 46.22
C PRO A 211 5.82 -16.54 45.43
N SER A 212 5.51 -17.29 44.39
CA SER A 212 4.41 -17.01 43.48
C SER A 212 3.58 -18.27 43.38
N VAL A 213 2.27 -18.06 43.42
CA VAL A 213 1.29 -19.10 43.09
C VAL A 213 0.90 -18.91 41.63
N SER A 214 0.58 -19.99 40.94
CA SER A 214 0.09 -19.86 39.58
C SER A 214 -1.19 -19.01 39.58
N ALA A 215 -1.40 -18.15 38.56
CA ALA A 215 -2.63 -17.36 38.47
C ALA A 215 -3.89 -18.24 38.53
N ARG A 216 -3.79 -19.48 38.02
CA ARG A 216 -4.82 -20.50 38.14
C ARG A 216 -5.10 -20.86 39.60
N GLU A 217 -4.10 -21.19 40.41
CA GLU A 217 -4.28 -21.50 41.84
C GLU A 217 -4.75 -20.29 42.64
N ALA A 218 -4.21 -19.09 42.37
CA ALA A 218 -4.64 -17.85 43.01
C ALA A 218 -6.12 -17.52 42.77
N LEU A 219 -6.66 -17.95 41.63
CA LEU A 219 -8.04 -17.72 41.23
C LEU A 219 -8.95 -18.93 41.44
N ALA A 220 -8.40 -20.12 41.72
CA ALA A 220 -9.16 -21.37 41.86
C ALA A 220 -10.15 -21.31 43.04
N ASP A 221 -9.70 -20.78 44.18
CA ASP A 221 -10.50 -20.70 45.40
C ASP A 221 -11.17 -19.33 45.58
N ARG A 222 -11.10 -18.45 44.57
CA ARG A 222 -11.74 -17.13 44.64
C ARG A 222 -13.22 -17.27 44.24
N PRO A 223 -14.18 -17.12 45.17
CA PRO A 223 -15.57 -17.01 44.78
C PRO A 223 -15.71 -15.71 43.98
N LEU A 224 -15.90 -15.85 42.66
CA LEU A 224 -16.18 -14.71 41.81
C LEU A 224 -17.58 -14.20 42.18
N PRO A 225 -17.75 -12.88 42.37
CA PRO A 225 -19.09 -12.34 42.47
C PRO A 225 -19.86 -12.70 41.20
N PRO A 226 -21.20 -12.81 41.27
CA PRO A 226 -22.01 -12.97 40.07
C PRO A 226 -21.65 -11.85 39.08
N LEU A 227 -21.60 -12.20 37.79
CA LEU A 227 -21.34 -11.22 36.74
C LEU A 227 -22.32 -10.06 36.89
N PRO A 228 -21.85 -8.80 36.79
CA PRO A 228 -22.76 -7.67 36.78
C PRO A 228 -23.75 -7.84 35.64
N ALA A 229 -24.97 -7.32 35.82
CA ALA A 229 -25.94 -7.29 34.75
C ALA A 229 -25.32 -6.59 33.52
N PRO A 230 -25.57 -7.09 32.29
CA PRO A 230 -25.09 -6.44 31.08
C PRO A 230 -25.50 -4.97 31.06
N LEU A 231 -24.59 -4.11 30.61
CA LEU A 231 -24.92 -2.71 30.38
C LEU A 231 -26.07 -2.60 29.38
N PRO A 232 -26.96 -1.61 29.53
CA PRO A 232 -28.04 -1.39 28.57
C PRO A 232 -27.45 -1.11 27.18
N LEU A 233 -28.13 -1.59 26.15
CA LEU A 233 -27.74 -1.34 24.76
C LEU A 233 -27.81 0.17 24.47
N PRO A 234 -26.75 0.79 23.96
CA PRO A 234 -26.80 2.18 23.54
C PRO A 234 -27.76 2.33 22.34
N PRO A 235 -28.57 3.40 22.28
CA PRO A 235 -29.57 3.59 21.23
C PRO A 235 -28.97 3.90 19.85
N HIS A 236 -27.71 4.34 19.81
CA HIS A 236 -26.97 4.66 18.59
C HIS A 236 -25.50 4.25 18.72
N PRO A 237 -24.77 4.08 17.60
CA PRO A 237 -23.33 3.90 17.62
C PRO A 237 -22.60 5.01 18.40
N GLY A 238 -21.45 4.66 18.96
CA GLY A 238 -20.56 5.63 19.58
C GLY A 238 -19.97 6.58 18.54
N GLN A 239 -19.66 7.81 18.94
CA GLN A 239 -18.92 8.76 18.12
C GLN A 239 -17.44 8.72 18.50
N PRO A 240 -16.51 8.63 17.53
CA PRO A 240 -15.09 8.68 17.83
C PRO A 240 -14.68 10.07 18.33
N PRO A 241 -13.58 10.18 19.10
CA PRO A 241 -13.03 11.48 19.47
C PRO A 241 -12.44 12.19 18.25
N ALA A 242 -12.38 13.52 18.29
CA ALA A 242 -11.68 14.28 17.27
C ALA A 242 -10.17 13.98 17.30
N TYR A 243 -9.59 13.63 16.15
CA TYR A 243 -8.18 13.30 16.03
C TYR A 243 -7.35 14.56 15.68
N PRO A 244 -6.26 14.85 16.42
CA PRO A 244 -5.40 15.99 16.09
C PRO A 244 -4.59 15.73 14.81
N GLY A 245 -4.41 16.77 13.99
CA GLY A 245 -3.47 16.72 12.87
C GLY A 245 -2.04 16.85 13.39
N LEU A 246 -1.25 15.79 13.31
CA LEU A 246 0.17 15.79 13.67
C LEU A 246 1.05 15.70 12.41
N PRO A 247 2.20 16.39 12.35
CA PRO A 247 3.14 16.26 11.24
C PRO A 247 3.55 14.79 11.04
N GLY A 248 3.47 14.30 9.81
CA GLY A 248 3.80 12.90 9.47
C GLY A 248 2.72 11.87 9.84
N ALA A 249 1.65 12.24 10.53
CA ALA A 249 0.55 11.33 10.84
C ALA A 249 -0.38 11.11 9.64
N ARG A 250 -1.12 9.99 9.67
CA ARG A 250 -2.19 9.68 8.71
C ARG A 250 -3.27 10.76 8.76
N ASP A 251 -3.95 10.99 7.64
CA ASP A 251 -5.05 11.96 7.51
C ASP A 251 -6.11 11.78 8.63
N PRO A 252 -6.30 12.77 9.52
CA PRO A 252 -7.26 12.69 10.63
C PRO A 252 -8.69 12.41 10.17
N LEU A 253 -9.10 12.89 8.99
CA LEU A 253 -10.43 12.62 8.43
C LEU A 253 -10.58 11.18 7.94
N ALA A 254 -9.49 10.56 7.50
CA ALA A 254 -9.49 9.13 7.20
C ALA A 254 -9.59 8.28 8.48
N LEU A 255 -8.92 8.69 9.55
CA LEU A 255 -8.98 8.00 10.84
C LEU A 255 -10.35 8.11 11.51
N ASP A 256 -10.93 9.32 11.53
CA ASP A 256 -12.30 9.58 12.00
C ASP A 256 -13.33 8.68 11.30
N HIS A 257 -13.17 8.53 9.99
CA HIS A 257 -14.04 7.69 9.18
C HIS A 257 -13.93 6.21 9.55
N LEU A 258 -12.72 5.67 9.65
CA LEU A 258 -12.50 4.28 10.04
C LEU A 258 -13.02 4.00 11.46
N ALA A 259 -12.85 4.96 12.37
CA ALA A 259 -13.34 4.83 13.74
C ALA A 259 -14.88 4.89 13.81
N THR A 260 -15.51 5.76 13.02
CA THR A 260 -16.97 5.83 12.86
C THR A 260 -17.53 4.51 12.30
N ASP A 261 -16.88 3.95 11.28
CA ASP A 261 -17.26 2.66 10.69
C ASP A 261 -17.17 1.51 11.71
N ALA A 262 -16.05 1.47 12.46
CA ALA A 262 -15.84 0.47 13.51
C ALA A 262 -16.90 0.58 14.62
N ALA A 263 -17.28 1.79 15.03
CA ALA A 263 -18.32 2.02 16.03
C ALA A 263 -19.70 1.55 15.53
N ALA A 264 -20.05 1.83 14.27
CA ALA A 264 -21.29 1.37 13.65
C ALA A 264 -21.35 -0.17 13.55
N ARG A 265 -20.23 -0.81 13.18
CA ARG A 265 -20.11 -2.28 13.15
C ARG A 265 -20.26 -2.89 14.53
N ALA A 266 -19.57 -2.36 15.53
CA ALA A 266 -19.63 -2.86 16.90
C ALA A 266 -21.05 -2.75 17.47
N HIS A 267 -21.75 -1.64 17.17
CA HIS A 267 -23.15 -1.45 17.54
C HIS A 267 -24.08 -2.47 16.88
N THR A 268 -23.91 -2.71 15.57
CA THR A 268 -24.67 -3.72 14.83
C THR A 268 -24.46 -5.12 15.41
N LEU A 269 -23.20 -5.47 15.70
CA LEU A 269 -22.83 -6.75 16.32
C LEU A 269 -23.46 -6.91 17.71
N LEU A 270 -23.48 -5.83 18.50
CA LEU A 270 -24.07 -5.82 19.84
C LEU A 270 -25.59 -6.02 19.83
N ILE A 271 -26.29 -5.41 18.86
CA ILE A 271 -27.76 -5.51 18.74
C ILE A 271 -28.20 -6.83 18.13
N THR A 272 -27.53 -7.29 17.08
CA THR A 272 -28.01 -8.39 16.23
C THR A 272 -27.27 -9.70 16.49
N GLY A 273 -26.10 -9.68 17.12
CA GLY A 273 -25.20 -10.82 17.23
C GLY A 273 -24.54 -11.21 15.90
N VAL A 274 -24.74 -10.43 14.83
CA VAL A 274 -24.24 -10.72 13.48
C VAL A 274 -23.20 -9.68 13.10
N ASP A 275 -22.05 -10.14 12.64
CA ASP A 275 -21.02 -9.27 12.07
C ASP A 275 -21.39 -8.90 10.62
N PRO A 276 -21.66 -7.63 10.31
CA PRO A 276 -22.04 -7.20 8.96
C PRO A 276 -20.91 -7.38 7.93
N LEU A 277 -19.65 -7.55 8.36
CA LEU A 277 -18.51 -7.71 7.45
C LEU A 277 -18.11 -9.17 7.22
N ALA A 278 -18.51 -10.10 8.10
CA ALA A 278 -18.00 -11.47 8.09
C ALA A 278 -18.27 -12.25 6.79
N ARG A 279 -19.22 -11.80 5.96
CA ARG A 279 -19.57 -12.42 4.68
C ARG A 279 -19.18 -11.61 3.45
N LEU A 280 -18.60 -10.43 3.63
CA LEU A 280 -18.21 -9.57 2.52
C LEU A 280 -16.87 -10.00 1.95
N THR A 281 -16.76 -10.00 0.62
CA THR A 281 -15.47 -10.10 -0.06
C THR A 281 -14.68 -8.79 0.09
N PRO A 282 -13.36 -8.79 -0.11
CA PRO A 282 -12.56 -7.55 -0.09
C PRO A 282 -13.08 -6.46 -1.03
N TRP A 283 -13.63 -6.86 -2.18
CA TRP A 283 -14.27 -5.94 -3.12
C TRP A 283 -15.56 -5.34 -2.56
N GLN A 284 -16.44 -6.17 -2.00
CA GLN A 284 -17.69 -5.70 -1.40
C GLN A 284 -17.44 -4.76 -0.21
N ASP A 285 -16.43 -5.05 0.61
CA ASP A 285 -16.03 -4.19 1.72
C ASP A 285 -15.44 -2.85 1.24
N ALA A 286 -14.61 -2.87 0.19
CA ALA A 286 -14.10 -1.65 -0.44
C ALA A 286 -15.23 -0.75 -0.98
N VAL A 287 -16.23 -1.34 -1.65
CA VAL A 287 -17.41 -0.62 -2.14
C VAL A 287 -18.22 -0.03 -0.99
N ARG A 288 -18.47 -0.81 0.07
CA ARG A 288 -19.17 -0.37 1.29
C ARG A 288 -18.46 0.82 1.95
N LEU A 289 -17.15 0.71 2.15
CA LEU A 289 -16.32 1.77 2.71
C LEU A 289 -16.40 3.04 1.85
N ALA A 290 -16.23 2.92 0.54
CA ALA A 290 -16.34 4.07 -0.36
C ALA A 290 -17.75 4.69 -0.37
N ALA A 291 -18.81 3.86 -0.29
CA ALA A 291 -20.19 4.31 -0.30
C ALA A 291 -20.58 5.12 0.94
N SER A 292 -19.97 4.82 2.09
CA SER A 292 -20.22 5.49 3.36
C SER A 292 -19.75 6.96 3.41
N ARG A 293 -19.05 7.46 2.38
CA ARG A 293 -18.65 8.88 2.24
C ARG A 293 -19.59 9.68 1.33
N PRO A 294 -20.44 10.58 1.85
CA PRO A 294 -21.41 11.33 1.04
C PRO A 294 -20.77 12.16 -0.10
N THR A 295 -19.53 12.62 0.10
CA THR A 295 -18.77 13.49 -0.83
C THR A 295 -17.87 12.75 -1.82
N ALA A 296 -18.12 11.46 -2.04
CA ALA A 296 -17.40 10.59 -2.97
C ALA A 296 -16.99 11.28 -4.29
N GLY A 297 -15.69 11.40 -4.52
CA GLY A 297 -15.11 11.97 -5.76
C GLY A 297 -14.97 13.50 -5.81
N LEU A 298 -15.58 14.26 -4.88
CA LEU A 298 -15.63 15.72 -4.94
C LEU A 298 -14.42 16.42 -4.31
N THR A 299 -13.72 15.75 -3.38
CA THR A 299 -12.53 16.28 -2.71
C THR A 299 -11.25 15.54 -3.14
N ALA A 300 -10.09 16.20 -3.02
CA ALA A 300 -8.79 15.57 -3.27
C ALA A 300 -8.62 14.29 -2.43
N THR A 301 -9.03 14.34 -1.16
CA THR A 301 -9.01 13.23 -0.21
C THR A 301 -9.89 12.05 -0.65
N THR A 302 -11.11 12.32 -1.12
CA THR A 302 -12.00 11.25 -1.61
C THR A 302 -11.50 10.63 -2.91
N ARG A 303 -10.86 11.40 -3.80
CA ARG A 303 -10.25 10.86 -5.03
C ARG A 303 -9.05 9.98 -4.73
N ALA A 304 -8.24 10.34 -3.74
CA ALA A 304 -7.14 9.49 -3.29
C ALA A 304 -7.65 8.15 -2.77
N LEU A 305 -8.66 8.15 -1.89
CA LEU A 305 -9.26 6.92 -1.38
C LEU A 305 -9.80 6.02 -2.51
N TYR A 306 -10.51 6.58 -3.49
CA TYR A 306 -11.05 5.81 -4.60
C TYR A 306 -9.96 5.13 -5.43
N ARG A 307 -8.83 5.81 -5.66
CA ARG A 307 -7.68 5.21 -6.35
C ARG A 307 -7.05 4.07 -5.56
N GLU A 308 -6.85 4.27 -4.26
CA GLU A 308 -6.26 3.25 -3.39
C GLU A 308 -7.14 1.99 -3.28
N LEU A 309 -8.45 2.16 -3.07
CA LEU A 309 -9.39 1.04 -2.98
C LEU A 309 -9.52 0.31 -4.32
N ALA A 310 -9.57 1.04 -5.43
CA ALA A 310 -9.61 0.45 -6.76
C ALA A 310 -8.32 -0.34 -7.06
N TYR A 311 -7.16 0.24 -6.76
CA TYR A 311 -5.86 -0.44 -6.91
C TYR A 311 -5.77 -1.71 -6.05
N ALA A 312 -6.12 -1.63 -4.76
CA ALA A 312 -6.07 -2.75 -3.84
C ALA A 312 -7.02 -3.91 -4.22
N THR A 313 -8.07 -3.62 -4.99
CA THR A 313 -9.06 -4.62 -5.45
C THR A 313 -8.88 -5.02 -6.91
N GLY A 314 -7.86 -4.50 -7.60
CA GLY A 314 -7.59 -4.81 -9.01
C GLY A 314 -8.65 -4.25 -9.97
N ARG A 315 -9.31 -3.15 -9.60
CA ARG A 315 -10.40 -2.50 -10.35
C ARG A 315 -10.02 -1.08 -10.77
N THR A 316 -10.81 -0.48 -11.65
CA THR A 316 -10.65 0.94 -11.99
C THR A 316 -11.46 1.84 -11.04
N PRO A 317 -11.08 3.11 -10.87
CA PRO A 317 -11.89 4.07 -10.11
C PRO A 317 -13.32 4.22 -10.65
N THR A 318 -13.52 4.05 -11.96
CA THR A 318 -14.84 4.08 -12.61
C THR A 318 -15.67 2.87 -12.20
N ASP A 319 -15.09 1.66 -12.18
CA ASP A 319 -15.77 0.46 -11.69
C ASP A 319 -16.22 0.65 -10.23
N LEU A 320 -15.34 1.20 -9.39
CA LEU A 320 -15.64 1.49 -7.99
C LEU A 320 -16.76 2.54 -7.87
N ALA A 321 -16.75 3.60 -8.67
CA ALA A 321 -17.82 4.59 -8.67
C ALA A 321 -19.18 3.99 -9.04
N ARG A 322 -19.21 3.14 -10.08
CA ARG A 322 -20.43 2.43 -10.50
C ARG A 322 -20.92 1.45 -9.42
N ALA A 323 -20.01 0.70 -8.82
CA ALA A 323 -20.32 -0.21 -7.71
C ALA A 323 -20.83 0.53 -6.47
N VAL A 324 -20.26 1.69 -6.15
CA VAL A 324 -20.74 2.56 -5.05
C VAL A 324 -22.13 3.10 -5.34
N ALA A 325 -22.42 3.52 -6.57
CA ALA A 325 -23.77 3.93 -6.95
C ALA A 325 -24.78 2.79 -6.75
N ALA A 326 -24.41 1.56 -7.12
CA ALA A 326 -25.27 0.38 -6.95
C ALA A 326 -25.46 0.03 -5.47
N TRP A 327 -24.39 0.13 -4.67
CA TRP A 327 -24.45 -0.07 -3.23
C TRP A 327 -25.33 0.97 -2.53
N ARG A 328 -25.31 2.23 -2.99
CA ARG A 328 -26.20 3.27 -2.46
C ARG A 328 -27.65 3.04 -2.86
N GLN A 329 -27.87 2.48 -4.04
CA GLN A 329 -29.20 2.18 -4.55
C GLN A 329 -29.89 1.07 -3.72
N GLY A 330 -29.19 -0.02 -3.38
CA GLY A 330 -29.79 -1.11 -2.61
C GLY A 330 -28.82 -2.04 -1.89
N GLY A 331 -27.71 -1.51 -1.38
CA GLY A 331 -26.73 -2.23 -0.57
C GLY A 331 -26.03 -3.36 -1.32
N ALA A 332 -25.78 -4.46 -0.61
CA ALA A 332 -25.15 -5.65 -1.18
C ALA A 332 -25.93 -6.22 -2.37
N GLU A 333 -27.27 -6.16 -2.31
CA GLU A 333 -28.12 -6.65 -3.41
C GLU A 333 -27.98 -5.77 -4.66
N GLY A 334 -27.94 -4.44 -4.49
CA GLY A 334 -27.69 -3.53 -5.61
C GLY A 334 -26.36 -3.82 -6.32
N LEU A 335 -25.30 -4.11 -5.56
CA LEU A 335 -24.02 -4.52 -6.14
C LEU A 335 -24.11 -5.89 -6.85
N ALA A 336 -24.80 -6.87 -6.25
CA ALA A 336 -25.00 -8.18 -6.87
C ALA A 336 -25.75 -8.08 -8.21
N VAL A 337 -26.80 -7.26 -8.27
CA VAL A 337 -27.61 -6.99 -9.47
C VAL A 337 -26.81 -6.24 -10.56
N LEU A 338 -25.85 -5.40 -10.15
CA LEU A 338 -24.92 -4.76 -11.08
C LEU A 338 -24.00 -5.80 -11.76
N GLU A 339 -23.43 -6.72 -10.98
CA GLU A 339 -22.30 -7.55 -11.43
C GLU A 339 -22.72 -8.90 -11.98
N THR A 340 -23.68 -9.57 -11.36
CA THR A 340 -23.98 -10.98 -11.62
C THR A 340 -25.39 -11.15 -12.17
N PRO A 341 -25.55 -11.42 -13.48
CA PRO A 341 -26.85 -11.74 -14.03
C PRO A 341 -27.27 -13.17 -13.66
N TRP A 342 -28.52 -13.34 -13.25
CA TRP A 342 -29.07 -14.60 -12.76
C TRP A 342 -30.42 -14.90 -13.42
N ASP A 343 -30.87 -16.15 -13.36
CA ASP A 343 -32.13 -16.59 -13.97
C ASP A 343 -33.23 -16.68 -12.91
N PRO A 344 -34.19 -15.73 -12.87
CA PRO A 344 -35.27 -15.75 -11.89
C PRO A 344 -36.23 -16.92 -12.12
N PRO A 345 -36.76 -17.54 -11.04
CA PRO A 345 -37.81 -18.54 -11.18
C PRO A 345 -39.08 -17.89 -11.74
N ALA A 346 -39.95 -18.71 -12.32
CA ALA A 346 -41.23 -18.24 -12.84
C ALA A 346 -42.02 -17.48 -11.76
N GLY A 347 -42.53 -16.29 -12.07
CA GLY A 347 -43.26 -15.48 -11.10
C GLY A 347 -43.16 -13.96 -11.28
N PRO A 348 -42.66 -13.20 -10.28
CA PRO A 348 -42.66 -11.73 -10.33
C PRO A 348 -41.98 -11.13 -11.55
N PHE A 349 -40.88 -11.74 -12.02
CA PHE A 349 -40.16 -11.31 -13.22
C PHE A 349 -41.05 -11.39 -14.48
N ASP A 350 -41.75 -12.52 -14.68
CA ASP A 350 -42.59 -12.73 -15.86
C ASP A 350 -43.77 -11.76 -15.92
N ARG A 351 -44.25 -11.30 -14.77
CA ARG A 351 -45.36 -10.33 -14.65
C ARG A 351 -44.95 -8.91 -15.01
N ALA A 352 -43.65 -8.60 -15.06
CA ALA A 352 -43.19 -7.24 -15.32
C ALA A 352 -43.48 -6.76 -16.73
N ARG A 353 -43.29 -7.60 -17.76
CA ARG A 353 -43.55 -7.19 -19.15
C ARG A 353 -45.03 -6.90 -19.41
N PRO A 354 -45.99 -7.73 -18.95
CA PRO A 354 -47.41 -7.38 -18.98
C PRO A 354 -47.74 -6.08 -18.22
N ALA A 355 -47.13 -5.86 -17.05
CA ALA A 355 -47.34 -4.64 -16.26
C ALA A 355 -46.84 -3.39 -16.99
N LEU A 356 -45.64 -3.44 -17.57
CA LEU A 356 -45.08 -2.36 -18.39
C LEU A 356 -45.95 -2.07 -19.62
N ALA A 357 -46.41 -3.12 -20.31
CA ALA A 357 -47.29 -2.97 -21.47
C ALA A 357 -48.66 -2.37 -21.11
N ALA A 358 -49.21 -2.71 -19.94
CA ALA A 358 -50.46 -2.13 -19.44
C ALA A 358 -50.33 -0.66 -19.05
N ALA A 359 -49.11 -0.19 -18.78
CA ALA A 359 -48.77 1.21 -18.54
C ALA A 359 -48.26 1.93 -19.80
N ASP A 360 -48.57 1.40 -21.00
CA ASP A 360 -48.23 1.97 -22.31
C ASP A 360 -46.72 2.12 -22.62
N PHE A 361 -45.85 1.39 -21.90
CA PHE A 361 -44.42 1.33 -22.23
C PHE A 361 -44.13 0.40 -23.40
N PRO A 362 -43.04 0.65 -24.17
CA PRO A 362 -42.67 -0.20 -25.28
C PRO A 362 -42.23 -1.59 -24.82
N ARG A 363 -42.08 -2.52 -25.77
CA ARG A 363 -41.72 -3.91 -25.46
C ARG A 363 -40.24 -4.02 -25.10
N PHE A 364 -39.94 -4.14 -23.82
CA PHE A 364 -38.60 -4.42 -23.32
C PHE A 364 -38.11 -5.81 -23.75
N HIS A 365 -36.81 -5.89 -24.07
CA HIS A 365 -36.13 -7.13 -24.42
C HIS A 365 -35.63 -7.85 -23.15
N PRO A 366 -36.11 -9.07 -22.86
CA PRO A 366 -35.67 -9.82 -21.69
C PRO A 366 -34.38 -10.58 -21.94
N TRP A 367 -33.47 -10.55 -20.96
CA TRP A 367 -32.30 -11.41 -20.90
C TRP A 367 -31.95 -11.71 -19.44
N ARG A 368 -32.06 -12.97 -19.01
CA ARG A 368 -31.89 -13.37 -17.61
C ARG A 368 -32.78 -12.51 -16.70
N ASN A 369 -32.24 -11.93 -15.63
CA ASN A 369 -32.91 -10.99 -14.74
C ASN A 369 -33.00 -9.54 -15.27
N ARG A 370 -32.74 -9.28 -16.55
CA ARG A 370 -32.67 -7.92 -17.11
C ARG A 370 -33.76 -7.68 -18.16
N LEU A 371 -34.36 -6.51 -18.13
CA LEU A 371 -35.30 -5.99 -19.13
C LEU A 371 -34.69 -4.71 -19.72
N THR A 372 -34.28 -4.75 -20.99
CA THR A 372 -33.66 -3.61 -21.68
C THR A 372 -34.67 -2.90 -22.58
N HIS A 373 -34.72 -1.57 -22.50
CA HIS A 373 -35.55 -0.74 -23.36
C HIS A 373 -35.10 -0.86 -24.83
N PRO A 374 -36.00 -0.80 -25.83
CA PRO A 374 -35.62 -0.92 -27.24
C PRO A 374 -34.55 0.07 -27.72
N ASP A 375 -34.54 1.29 -27.17
CA ASP A 375 -33.56 2.33 -27.52
C ASP A 375 -32.18 2.08 -26.90
N GLY A 376 -32.05 1.06 -26.03
CA GLY A 376 -30.78 0.67 -25.42
C GLY A 376 -30.29 1.58 -24.29
N THR A 377 -31.04 2.62 -23.91
CA THR A 377 -30.63 3.62 -22.91
C THR A 377 -31.08 3.32 -21.50
N LEU A 378 -32.15 2.52 -21.32
CA LEU A 378 -32.72 2.18 -20.01
C LEU A 378 -32.78 0.68 -19.81
N GLN A 379 -32.51 0.23 -18.58
CA GLN A 379 -32.60 -1.17 -18.21
C GLN A 379 -33.12 -1.33 -16.79
N LEU A 380 -34.07 -2.25 -16.61
CA LEU A 380 -34.53 -2.71 -15.31
C LEU A 380 -33.86 -4.05 -15.00
N ARG A 381 -33.37 -4.22 -13.78
CA ARG A 381 -32.78 -5.48 -13.33
C ARG A 381 -33.48 -5.98 -12.07
N PHE A 382 -33.81 -7.26 -12.05
CA PHE A 382 -34.53 -7.89 -10.95
C PHE A 382 -33.55 -8.49 -9.92
N GLY A 383 -33.72 -8.11 -8.65
CA GLY A 383 -32.92 -8.59 -7.51
C GLY A 383 -33.47 -9.86 -6.86
N HIS A 384 -32.62 -10.52 -6.08
CA HIS A 384 -33.00 -11.69 -5.26
C HIS A 384 -33.94 -11.29 -4.10
N ASP A 385 -33.96 -10.01 -3.75
CA ASP A 385 -34.86 -9.41 -2.76
C ASP A 385 -36.28 -9.14 -3.32
N GLY A 386 -36.51 -9.43 -4.60
CA GLY A 386 -37.80 -9.23 -5.27
C GLY A 386 -38.06 -7.79 -5.70
N ARG A 387 -37.04 -6.92 -5.73
CA ARG A 387 -37.14 -5.53 -6.20
C ARG A 387 -36.55 -5.34 -7.59
N TRP A 388 -36.97 -4.27 -8.23
CA TRP A 388 -36.50 -3.78 -9.52
C TRP A 388 -35.51 -2.64 -9.30
N TYR A 389 -34.38 -2.74 -9.96
CA TYR A 389 -33.28 -1.79 -9.93
C TYR A 389 -33.20 -1.12 -11.29
N GLY A 390 -33.24 0.21 -11.30
CA GLY A 390 -33.15 1.01 -12.51
C GLY A 390 -31.70 1.30 -12.91
N TYR A 391 -31.43 1.25 -14.21
CA TYR A 391 -30.14 1.58 -14.81
C TYR A 391 -30.32 2.40 -16.08
N GLU A 392 -29.35 3.28 -16.34
CA GLU A 392 -29.26 4.14 -17.51
C GLU A 392 -27.88 3.97 -18.18
N SER A 393 -27.80 4.07 -19.50
CA SER A 393 -26.56 3.99 -20.26
C SER A 393 -26.65 4.93 -21.46
N GLU A 394 -25.50 5.43 -21.94
CA GLU A 394 -25.45 6.21 -23.17
C GLU A 394 -25.83 5.36 -24.39
N PRO A 395 -26.47 5.92 -25.43
CA PRO A 395 -26.88 5.16 -26.59
C PRO A 395 -25.70 4.44 -27.27
N GLY A 396 -25.75 3.10 -27.31
CA GLY A 396 -24.74 2.27 -27.99
C GLY A 396 -23.54 1.88 -27.12
N GLU A 397 -23.48 2.32 -25.87
CA GLU A 397 -22.49 1.89 -24.88
C GLU A 397 -23.05 0.75 -24.00
N ASP A 398 -22.18 -0.05 -23.37
CA ASP A 398 -22.57 -1.07 -22.38
C ASP A 398 -22.17 -0.64 -20.96
N ASP A 399 -22.50 0.61 -20.64
CA ASP A 399 -21.92 1.33 -19.50
C ASP A 399 -22.95 1.64 -18.39
N TRP A 400 -23.90 0.73 -18.17
CA TRP A 400 -25.02 0.84 -17.22
C TRP A 400 -24.69 1.45 -15.84
N TRP A 401 -25.25 2.63 -15.58
CA TRP A 401 -25.20 3.36 -14.32
C TRP A 401 -26.47 3.16 -13.48
N PRO A 402 -26.34 2.77 -12.20
CA PRO A 402 -27.47 2.65 -11.27
C PRO A 402 -28.20 3.98 -11.07
N ARG A 403 -29.54 3.98 -11.23
CA ARG A 403 -30.41 5.15 -11.12
C ARG A 403 -31.77 4.77 -10.52
N ALA A 404 -32.45 5.73 -9.90
CA ALA A 404 -33.72 5.56 -9.19
C ALA A 404 -33.67 4.64 -7.94
N THR A 405 -34.61 4.83 -7.03
CA THR A 405 -34.76 3.96 -5.84
C THR A 405 -35.39 2.62 -6.24
N PRO A 406 -34.92 1.48 -5.71
CA PRO A 406 -35.51 0.18 -6.02
C PRO A 406 -36.95 0.07 -5.52
N ASP A 407 -37.82 -0.50 -6.34
CA ASP A 407 -39.23 -0.74 -6.01
C ASP A 407 -39.62 -2.20 -6.30
N THR A 408 -40.63 -2.70 -5.62
CA THR A 408 -41.31 -3.95 -5.99
C THR A 408 -42.08 -3.86 -7.31
N ASP A 409 -42.48 -2.65 -7.73
CA ASP A 409 -43.15 -2.40 -9.01
C ASP A 409 -42.16 -1.95 -10.11
N PRO A 410 -42.07 -2.68 -11.23
CA PRO A 410 -41.20 -2.28 -12.35
C PRO A 410 -41.65 -0.97 -13.01
N VAL A 411 -42.95 -0.65 -12.99
CA VAL A 411 -43.46 0.61 -13.57
C VAL A 411 -43.02 1.80 -12.72
N GLY A 412 -43.19 1.73 -11.41
CA GLY A 412 -42.70 2.75 -10.47
C GLY A 412 -41.19 3.00 -10.59
N THR A 413 -40.39 1.93 -10.71
CA THR A 413 -38.93 2.06 -10.91
C THR A 413 -38.60 2.78 -12.22
N LEU A 414 -39.28 2.43 -13.32
CA LEU A 414 -39.05 3.04 -14.63
C LEU A 414 -39.48 4.52 -14.68
N MET A 415 -40.61 4.86 -14.05
CA MET A 415 -41.04 6.26 -13.91
C MET A 415 -40.03 7.08 -13.11
N GLY A 416 -39.41 6.49 -12.10
CA GLY A 416 -38.32 7.11 -11.34
C GLY A 416 -37.02 7.33 -12.15
N LEU A 417 -36.85 6.65 -13.28
CA LEU A 417 -35.73 6.89 -14.21
C LEU A 417 -36.00 8.08 -15.15
N GLY A 418 -37.25 8.26 -15.59
CA GLY A 418 -37.65 9.32 -16.52
C GLY A 418 -38.04 10.66 -15.88
N GLY A 419 -38.19 10.70 -14.55
CA GLY A 419 -38.51 11.91 -13.78
C GLY A 419 -37.28 12.52 -13.12
N GLY A 420 -36.49 13.28 -13.88
CA GLY A 420 -35.36 14.09 -13.41
C GLY A 420 -35.31 15.44 -14.10
#